data_AF-A0A498H4Y6-F1
#
_entry.id   AF-A0A498H4Y6-F1
#
_cell.length_a   1.000
_cell.length_b   1.000
_cell.length_c   1.000
_cell.angle_alpha   90.00
_cell.angle_beta   90.00
_cell.angle_gamma   90.00
#
_symmetry.space_group_name_H-M   'P 1'
#
loop_
_entity.id
_entity.type
_entity.pdbx_description
1 polymer ?
#
loop_
_entity_poly.entity_id
_entity_poly.type
_entity_poly.pdbx_seq_one_letter_code
_entity_poly.pdbx_strand_id
1 'polypeptide(L)' 'MLLVHVRKYYENITSEEIQTERYNSLHISPVHIHKNKVSHKKAILALGDEIVHHIRTNHNPFVEYRLEMPSERVATE' A
#
# COMPACT_ATOMS: atom_id res chain seq x y z
N MET A 1 -6.49 1.58 9.12
CA MET A 1 -7.75 1.45 8.35
C MET A 1 -7.52 1.56 6.86
N LEU A 2 -6.99 2.69 6.38
CA LEU A 2 -6.87 2.98 4.94
C LEU A 2 -6.37 1.81 4.07
N LEU A 3 -5.22 1.21 4.37
CA LEU A 3 -4.66 0.11 3.58
C LEU A 3 -5.56 -1.14 3.49
N VAL A 4 -6.36 -1.41 4.53
CA VAL A 4 -7.33 -2.51 4.48
C VAL A 4 -8.43 -2.21 3.45
N HIS A 5 -8.85 -0.95 3.35
CA HIS A 5 -9.80 -0.54 2.31
C HIS A 5 -9.17 -0.51 0.92
N VAL A 6 -7.90 -0.09 0.80
CA VAL A 6 -7.16 -0.16 -0.47
C VAL A 6 -7.10 -1.59 -0.99
N ARG A 7 -6.75 -2.56 -0.11
CA ARG A 7 -6.79 -3.98 -0.45
C ARG A 7 -8.17 -4.40 -0.94
N LYS A 8 -9.22 -4.19 -0.12
CA LYS A 8 -10.59 -4.60 -0.47
C LYS A 8 -11.08 -3.98 -1.77
N TYR A 9 -10.74 -2.71 -2.01
CA TYR A 9 -11.08 -2.02 -3.24
C TYR A 9 -10.41 -2.70 -4.43
N TYR A 10 -9.10 -2.95 -4.35
CA TYR A 10 -8.36 -3.65 -5.40
C TYR A 10 -8.95 -5.04 -5.70
N GLU A 11 -9.18 -5.85 -4.66
CA GLU A 11 -9.76 -7.19 -4.80
C GLU A 11 -11.16 -7.13 -5.45
N ASN A 12 -11.97 -6.13 -5.09
CA ASN A 12 -13.30 -5.95 -5.67
C ASN A 12 -13.28 -5.52 -7.15
N ILE A 13 -12.33 -4.68 -7.57
CA ILE A 13 -12.27 -4.22 -8.98
C ILE A 13 -11.58 -5.22 -9.92
N THR A 14 -10.68 -6.05 -9.39
CA THR A 14 -9.92 -7.03 -10.19
C THR A 14 -10.51 -8.43 -10.11
N SER A 15 -11.36 -8.70 -9.12
CA SER A 15 -11.78 -10.07 -8.75
C SER A 15 -10.59 -10.99 -8.39
N GLU A 16 -9.44 -10.41 -8.05
CA GLU A 16 -8.26 -11.14 -7.56
C GLU A 16 -8.19 -11.06 -6.03
N GLU A 17 -7.63 -12.09 -5.39
CA GLU A 17 -7.36 -12.07 -3.95
C GLU A 17 -5.89 -11.74 -3.69
N ILE A 18 -5.62 -10.79 -2.78
CA ILE A 18 -4.26 -10.47 -2.34
C ILE A 18 -3.92 -11.36 -1.14
N GLN A 19 -2.95 -12.24 -1.33
CA GLN A 19 -2.39 -13.06 -0.24
C GLN A 19 -1.66 -12.16 0.77
N THR A 20 -2.04 -12.27 2.04
CA THR A 20 -1.60 -11.38 3.13
C THR A 20 -1.15 -12.14 4.38
N GLU A 21 -0.45 -13.26 4.18
CA GLU A 21 -0.05 -14.18 5.25
C GLU A 21 0.78 -13.47 6.34
N ARG A 22 1.71 -12.60 5.95
CA ARG A 22 2.57 -11.88 6.89
C ARG A 22 1.75 -10.90 7.70
N TYR A 23 0.87 -10.12 7.07
CA TYR A 23 -0.05 -9.25 7.80
C TYR A 23 -0.96 -10.04 8.76
N ASN A 24 -1.54 -11.16 8.31
CA ASN A 24 -2.46 -11.98 9.10
C ASN A 24 -1.76 -12.61 10.33
N SER A 25 -0.51 -13.06 10.17
CA SER A 25 0.30 -13.63 11.26
C SER A 25 0.59 -12.67 12.41
N LEU A 26 0.51 -11.34 12.17
CA LEU A 26 0.72 -10.34 13.21
C LEU A 26 -0.48 -10.24 14.17
N HIS A 27 -1.64 -10.80 13.80
CA HIS A 27 -2.90 -10.70 14.54
C HIS A 27 -3.23 -9.24 14.93
N ILE A 28 -2.88 -8.28 14.07
CA ILE A 28 -3.19 -6.86 14.23
C ILE A 28 -4.22 -6.50 13.17
N SER A 29 -5.25 -5.78 13.59
CA SER A 29 -6.21 -5.16 12.69
C SER A 29 -6.52 -3.76 13.18
N PRO A 30 -7.10 -2.90 12.34
CA PRO A 30 -7.35 -1.52 12.72
C PRO A 30 -8.29 -1.31 13.91
N VAL A 31 -9.12 -2.30 14.26
CA VAL A 31 -10.01 -2.22 15.44
C VAL A 31 -9.26 -2.46 16.75
N HIS A 32 -8.05 -2.97 16.71
CA HIS A 32 -7.23 -3.23 17.89
C HIS A 32 -6.59 -1.94 18.45
N ILE A 33 -7.40 -0.93 18.76
CA ILE A 33 -6.95 0.42 19.17
C ILE A 33 -6.08 0.44 20.44
N HIS A 34 -6.13 -0.63 21.24
CA HIS A 34 -5.36 -0.78 22.47
C HIS A 34 -3.97 -1.42 22.26
N LYS A 35 -3.66 -1.92 21.06
CA LYS A 35 -2.34 -2.48 20.77
C LYS A 35 -1.32 -1.37 20.55
N ASN A 36 -0.04 -1.70 20.78
CA ASN A 36 1.01 -0.69 20.74
C ASN A 36 1.27 -0.16 19.31
N LYS A 37 1.78 1.08 19.23
CA LYS A 37 2.05 1.77 17.97
C LYS A 37 3.01 1.00 17.05
N VAL A 38 3.99 0.29 17.62
CA VAL A 38 4.99 -0.47 16.85
C VAL A 38 4.33 -1.64 16.12
N SER A 39 3.42 -2.37 16.78
CA SER A 39 2.67 -3.47 16.17
C SER A 39 1.79 -2.98 15.02
N HIS A 40 1.13 -1.83 15.16
CA HIS A 40 0.36 -1.23 14.06
C HIS A 40 1.25 -0.82 12.88
N LYS A 41 2.43 -0.24 13.13
CA LYS A 41 3.39 0.08 12.06
C LYS A 41 3.86 -1.17 11.32
N LYS A 42 4.21 -2.23 12.04
CA LYS A 42 4.59 -3.52 11.43
C LYS A 42 3.47 -4.07 10.55
N ALA A 43 2.22 -4.01 11.00
CA ALA A 43 1.08 -4.46 10.23
C ALA A 43 0.86 -3.62 8.95
N ILE A 44 0.97 -2.29 9.04
CA ILE A 44 0.87 -1.39 7.89
C ILE A 44 1.94 -1.70 6.84
N LEU A 45 3.20 -1.89 7.27
CA LEU A 45 4.30 -2.21 6.36
C LEU A 45 4.14 -3.60 5.74
N ALA A 46 3.72 -4.60 6.53
CA ALA A 46 3.42 -5.94 6.01
C ALA A 46 2.36 -5.92 4.92
N LEU A 47 1.21 -5.28 5.20
CA LEU A 47 0.11 -5.21 4.26
C LEU A 47 0.47 -4.40 3.00
N GLY A 48 1.21 -3.30 3.14
CA GLY A 48 1.66 -2.49 2.01
C GLY A 48 2.57 -3.26 1.07
N ASP A 49 3.57 -3.97 1.61
CA ASP A 49 4.50 -4.77 0.82
C ASP A 49 3.77 -5.88 0.05
N GLU A 50 2.85 -6.59 0.71
CA GLU A 50 2.08 -7.69 0.10
C GLU A 50 1.18 -7.19 -1.04
N ILE A 51 0.50 -6.05 -0.86
CA ILE A 51 -0.31 -5.42 -1.92
C ILE A 51 0.58 -5.04 -3.11
N VAL A 52 1.68 -4.33 -2.88
CA VAL A 52 2.58 -3.88 -3.96
C VAL A 52 3.20 -5.07 -4.68
N HIS A 53 3.61 -6.10 -3.94
CA HIS A 53 4.16 -7.32 -4.52
C HIS A 53 3.15 -8.04 -5.41
N HIS A 54 1.90 -8.20 -4.95
CA HIS A 54 0.82 -8.79 -5.73
C HIS A 54 0.58 -8.02 -7.03
N ILE A 55 0.42 -6.69 -6.93
CA ILE A 55 0.17 -5.84 -8.09
C ILE A 55 1.32 -5.96 -9.10
N ARG A 56 2.58 -5.85 -8.65
CA ARG A 56 3.73 -5.94 -9.58
C ARG A 56 3.85 -7.29 -10.27
N THR A 57 3.42 -8.37 -9.62
CA THR A 57 3.51 -9.73 -10.14
C THR A 57 2.38 -10.05 -11.12
N ASN A 58 1.14 -9.67 -10.79
CA ASN A 58 -0.04 -10.05 -11.59
C ASN A 58 -0.43 -8.98 -12.60
N HIS A 59 -0.19 -7.71 -12.27
CA HIS A 59 -0.64 -6.58 -13.05
C HIS A 59 0.49 -5.56 -13.09
N ASN A 60 1.60 -5.88 -13.79
CA ASN A 60 2.72 -4.95 -13.98
C ASN A 60 2.19 -3.67 -14.63
N PRO A 61 1.85 -2.63 -13.83
CA PRO A 61 1.29 -1.45 -14.41
C PRO A 61 2.52 -0.73 -14.93
N PHE A 62 2.65 -0.62 -16.25
CA PHE A 62 3.60 0.31 -16.83
C PHE A 62 3.09 1.72 -16.45
N VAL A 63 3.34 2.13 -15.22
CA VAL A 63 3.06 3.46 -14.72
C VAL A 63 4.19 4.30 -15.25
N GLU A 64 3.97 4.92 -16.41
CA GLU A 64 4.82 5.98 -16.90
C GLU A 64 4.74 7.12 -15.88
N TYR A 65 5.63 7.08 -14.90
CA TYR A 65 5.81 8.18 -13.96
C TYR A 65 6.39 9.32 -14.80
N ARG A 66 5.52 10.17 -15.33
CA ARG A 66 5.95 11.44 -15.92
C ARG A 66 6.62 12.21 -14.80
N LEU A 67 7.93 12.13 -14.75
CA LEU A 67 8.76 13.01 -13.94
C LEU A 67 8.53 14.41 -14.49
N GLU A 68 7.51 15.10 -13.97
CA GLU A 68 7.44 16.54 -14.09
C GLU A 68 8.59 17.09 -13.25
N MET A 69 9.76 17.13 -13.89
CA MET A 69 10.92 17.88 -13.41
C MET A 69 10.42 19.31 -13.16
N PRO A 70 10.58 19.85 -11.94
CA PRO A 70 10.17 21.23 -11.68
C PRO A 70 10.93 22.13 -12.65
N SER A 71 10.18 22.86 -13.48
CA SER A 71 10.72 23.90 -14.34
C SER A 71 11.28 24.99 -13.43
N GLU A 72 12.59 24.98 -13.26
CA GLU A 72 13.33 25.97 -12.50
C GLU A 72 13.27 27.31 -13.26
N ARG A 73 12.15 28.03 -13.11
CA ARG A 73 12.09 29.45 -13.44
C ARG A 73 12.69 30.20 -12.26
N VAL A 74 14.02 30.26 -12.23
CA VAL A 74 14.73 31.28 -11.45
C VAL A 74 14.30 32.63 -12.01
N ALA A 75 13.55 33.39 -11.24
CA ALA A 75 13.29 34.79 -11.52
C ALA A 75 14.63 35.53 -11.31
N THR A 76 15.25 36.01 -12.39
CA THR A 76 16.29 37.03 -12.32
C THR A 76 15.61 38.38 -12.12
N GLU A 77 16.07 39.09 -11.08
CA GLU A 77 15.71 40.46 -10.70
C GLU A 77 15.89 41.48 -11.85
#